data_AF-A0A704E4B4-F1
#
_entry.id   AF-A0A704E4B4-F1
#
_cell.length_a   1.000
_cell.length_b   1.000
_cell.length_c   1.000
_cell.angle_alpha   90.00
_cell.angle_beta   90.00
_cell.angle_gamma   90.00
#
_symmetry.space_group_name_H-M   'P 1'
#
loop_
_entity.id
_entity.type
_entity.pdbx_description
1 polymer ?
#
loop_
_entity_poly.entity_id
_entity_poly.type
_entity_poly.pdbx_seq_one_letter_code
_entity_poly.pdbx_strand_id
1 'polypeptide(L)'
;MKLFSPLSYLRIKHEEKDWYDYKIPAAVSLIVTIVYYFHASKISLIETNGLLLQVNGLLQVLIGFYIAALAAVSTFSSSSIDEVMAGVPPTLVEKFRGQKLTVELTRRRFVCYLFGYLALVSFMLFCLGMISILIGKPFHLWLLTFCSPDAILWLKTVFVGVYIF
;
A
#
# COMPACT_ATOMS: atom_id res chain seq x y z
N MET A 1 1.32 7.21 21.13
CA MET A 1 0.01 6.52 21.05
C MET A 1 0.19 5.22 20.27
N LYS A 2 -0.37 4.10 20.76
CA LYS A 2 -0.18 2.78 20.12
C LYS A 2 -0.96 2.61 18.81
N LEU A 3 -1.91 3.49 18.49
CA LEU A 3 -2.73 3.43 17.28
C LEU A 3 -1.90 3.52 15.99
N PHE A 4 -0.85 4.34 15.97
CA PHE A 4 0.05 4.52 14.83
C PHE A 4 1.29 3.61 14.88
N SER A 5 1.26 2.56 15.72
CA SER A 5 2.37 1.60 15.78
C SER A 5 2.70 0.98 14.41
N PRO A 6 1.71 0.66 13.54
CA PRO A 6 1.99 0.20 12.17
C PRO A 6 2.90 1.11 11.35
N LEU A 7 2.74 2.44 11.48
CA LEU A 7 3.56 3.42 10.75
C LEU A 7 5.03 3.40 11.18
N SER A 8 5.36 2.70 12.28
CA SER A 8 6.76 2.51 12.69
C SER A 8 7.56 1.70 11.68
N TYR A 9 6.91 0.92 10.80
CA TYR A 9 7.57 0.24 9.69
C TYR A 9 8.34 1.21 8.77
N LEU A 10 7.80 2.41 8.53
CA LEU A 10 8.46 3.43 7.70
C LEU A 10 9.73 3.98 8.34
N ARG A 11 9.90 3.81 9.66
CA ARG A 11 11.08 4.27 10.41
C ARG A 11 12.17 3.20 10.49
N ILE A 12 11.88 1.97 10.04
CA ILE A 12 12.86 0.89 9.95
C ILE A 12 13.86 1.23 8.85
N LYS A 13 15.14 1.08 9.13
CA LYS A 13 16.21 1.30 8.16
C LYS A 13 16.85 -0.02 7.75
N HIS A 14 16.96 -0.23 6.44
CA HIS A 14 17.65 -1.35 5.82
C HIS A 14 18.00 -0.97 4.37
N GLU A 15 19.14 -1.43 3.85
CA GLU A 15 19.64 -1.04 2.52
C GLU A 15 18.69 -1.47 1.38
N GLU A 16 18.11 -2.66 1.51
CA GLU A 16 17.19 -3.20 0.51
C GLU A 16 15.77 -2.63 0.60
N LYS A 17 15.44 -1.88 1.66
CA LYS A 17 14.07 -1.39 1.89
C LYS A 17 13.59 -0.48 0.76
N ASP A 18 14.47 0.39 0.27
CA ASP A 18 14.12 1.35 -0.80
C ASP A 18 13.78 0.66 -2.12
N TRP A 19 14.32 -0.55 -2.35
CA TRP A 19 13.98 -1.34 -3.52
C TRP A 19 12.53 -1.81 -3.48
N TYR A 20 12.10 -2.38 -2.35
CA TYR A 20 10.75 -2.92 -2.18
C TYR A 20 9.69 -1.85 -1.96
N ASP A 21 10.02 -0.79 -1.21
CA ASP A 21 9.04 0.25 -0.87
C ASP A 21 8.83 1.25 -2.01
N TYR A 22 9.83 1.48 -2.88
CA TYR A 22 9.74 2.53 -3.92
C TYR A 22 10.07 2.06 -5.32
N LYS A 23 11.23 1.42 -5.55
CA LYS A 23 11.68 1.11 -6.92
C LYS A 23 10.76 0.12 -7.63
N ILE A 24 10.41 -0.97 -6.95
CA ILE A 24 9.52 -2.00 -7.52
C ILE A 24 8.11 -1.44 -7.73
N PRO A 25 7.45 -0.79 -6.74
CA PRO A 25 6.16 -0.15 -6.95
C PRO A 25 6.17 0.89 -8.07
N ALA A 26 7.22 1.72 -8.16
CA ALA A 26 7.35 2.71 -9.24
C ALA A 26 7.45 2.05 -10.62
N ALA A 27 8.27 1.01 -10.75
CA ALA A 27 8.41 0.27 -12.00
C ALA A 27 7.08 -0.39 -12.42
N VAL A 28 6.40 -1.05 -11.47
CA VAL A 28 5.10 -1.68 -11.73
C VAL A 28 4.04 -0.65 -12.10
N SER A 29 3.92 0.44 -11.33
CA SER A 29 2.99 1.54 -11.61
C SER A 29 3.23 2.13 -13.00
N LEU A 30 4.49 2.39 -13.37
CA LEU A 30 4.84 2.92 -14.68
C LEU A 30 4.44 1.95 -15.81
N ILE A 31 4.71 0.65 -15.65
CA ILE A 31 4.31 -0.36 -16.64
C ILE A 31 2.78 -0.39 -16.78
N VAL A 32 2.04 -0.45 -15.67
CA VAL A 32 0.56 -0.50 -15.75
C VAL A 32 -0.01 0.78 -16.35
N THR A 33 0.57 1.94 -16.03
CA THR A 33 0.16 3.24 -16.60
C THR A 33 0.37 3.28 -18.11
N ILE A 34 1.52 2.80 -18.59
CA ILE A 34 1.83 2.72 -20.03
C ILE A 34 0.84 1.77 -20.72
N VAL A 35 0.65 0.57 -20.16
CA VAL A 35 -0.29 -0.41 -20.71
C VAL A 35 -1.71 0.17 -20.78
N TYR A 36 -2.16 0.86 -19.72
CA TYR A 36 -3.46 1.51 -19.67
C TYR A 36 -3.61 2.60 -20.75
N TYR A 37 -2.57 3.41 -20.97
CA TYR A 37 -2.60 4.49 -21.97
C TYR A 37 -2.70 3.97 -23.41
N PHE A 38 -1.95 2.91 -23.74
CA PHE A 38 -1.92 2.33 -25.09
C PHE A 38 -3.05 1.34 -25.38
N HIS A 39 -3.83 0.93 -24.38
CA HIS A 39 -4.89 -0.05 -24.58
C HIS A 39 -6.08 0.55 -25.36
N ALA A 40 -6.37 -0.02 -26.54
CA ALA A 40 -7.36 0.50 -27.48
C ALA A 40 -8.79 0.53 -26.90
N SER A 41 -9.16 -0.49 -26.12
CA SER A 41 -10.43 -0.54 -25.39
C SER A 41 -10.25 0.02 -23.99
N LYS A 42 -10.08 1.35 -23.88
CA LYS A 42 -9.87 2.09 -22.62
C LYS A 42 -10.59 1.39 -21.44
N ILE A 43 -9.82 0.73 -20.58
CA ILE A 43 -10.36 -0.11 -19.49
C ILE A 43 -11.24 0.79 -18.61
N SER A 44 -12.47 0.37 -18.35
CA SER A 44 -13.32 1.17 -17.49
C SER A 44 -12.82 1.16 -16.06
N LEU A 45 -12.68 2.34 -15.46
CA LEU A 45 -12.17 2.47 -14.10
C LEU A 45 -13.28 2.30 -13.05
N ILE A 46 -14.47 2.85 -13.32
CA ILE A 46 -15.55 3.07 -12.33
C ILE A 46 -16.85 2.29 -12.68
N GLU A 47 -16.88 1.55 -13.79
CA GLU A 47 -18.02 0.70 -14.12
C GLU A 47 -18.15 -0.53 -13.21
N THR A 48 -19.26 -1.25 -13.35
CA THR A 48 -19.62 -2.41 -12.53
C THR A 48 -18.59 -3.55 -12.60
N ASN A 49 -17.73 -3.58 -13.63
CA ASN A 49 -16.57 -4.47 -13.74
C ASN A 49 -15.24 -3.69 -13.88
N GLY A 50 -15.21 -2.47 -13.36
CA GLY A 50 -14.06 -1.58 -13.49
C GLY A 50 -12.88 -1.97 -12.62
N LEU A 51 -11.69 -1.49 -13.01
CA LEU A 51 -10.43 -1.77 -12.32
C LEU A 51 -10.50 -1.45 -10.81
N LEU A 52 -11.09 -0.32 -10.44
CA LEU A 52 -11.19 0.10 -9.03
C LEU A 52 -11.97 -0.93 -8.19
N LEU A 53 -13.07 -1.46 -8.71
CA LEU A 53 -13.89 -2.43 -7.97
C LEU A 53 -13.11 -3.72 -7.72
N GLN A 54 -12.38 -4.20 -8.73
CA GLN A 54 -11.55 -5.41 -8.63
C GLN A 54 -10.40 -5.23 -7.64
N VAL A 55 -9.70 -4.09 -7.69
CA VAL A 55 -8.63 -3.76 -6.72
C VAL A 55 -9.19 -3.65 -5.31
N ASN A 56 -10.35 -3.01 -5.11
CA ASN A 56 -10.99 -2.95 -3.79
C ASN A 56 -11.36 -4.34 -3.25
N GLY A 57 -11.85 -5.24 -4.11
CA GLY A 57 -12.13 -6.63 -3.73
C GLY A 57 -10.86 -7.35 -3.26
N LEU A 58 -9.74 -7.18 -3.98
CA LEU A 58 -8.45 -7.73 -3.57
C LEU A 58 -7.98 -7.11 -2.24
N LEU A 59 -8.04 -5.79 -2.10
CA LEU A 59 -7.64 -5.08 -0.88
C LEU A 59 -8.45 -5.57 0.33
N GLN A 60 -9.75 -5.82 0.19
CA GLN A 60 -10.59 -6.34 1.25
C GLN A 60 -10.10 -7.70 1.77
N VAL A 61 -9.73 -8.61 0.86
CA VAL A 61 -9.14 -9.92 1.22
C VAL A 61 -7.78 -9.74 1.88
N LEU A 62 -6.93 -8.88 1.33
CA LEU A 62 -5.59 -8.61 1.86
C LEU A 62 -5.62 -8.01 3.26
N ILE A 63 -6.54 -7.08 3.55
CA ILE A 63 -6.71 -6.51 4.89
C ILE A 63 -6.98 -7.61 5.91
N GLY A 64 -7.94 -8.50 5.62
CA GLY A 64 -8.26 -9.63 6.50
C GLY A 64 -7.07 -10.58 6.68
N PHE A 65 -6.39 -10.91 5.59
CA PHE A 65 -5.20 -11.77 5.60
C PHE A 65 -4.07 -11.17 6.45
N TYR A 66 -3.74 -9.90 6.26
CA TYR A 66 -2.65 -9.24 7.01
C TYR A 66 -2.97 -9.12 8.50
N ILE A 67 -4.22 -8.85 8.88
CA ILE A 67 -4.64 -8.84 10.28
C ILE A 67 -4.55 -10.24 10.89
N ALA A 68 -5.01 -11.27 10.18
CA ALA A 68 -4.92 -12.65 10.63
C ALA A 68 -3.46 -13.12 10.78
N ALA A 69 -2.60 -12.81 9.81
CA ALA A 69 -1.18 -13.11 9.85
C ALA A 69 -0.48 -12.38 11.01
N LEU A 70 -0.83 -11.11 11.26
CA LEU A 70 -0.34 -10.35 12.41
C LEU A 70 -0.75 -11.00 13.74
N ALA A 71 -2.00 -11.45 13.86
CA ALA A 71 -2.48 -12.16 15.05
C ALA A 71 -1.74 -13.50 15.25
N ALA A 72 -1.54 -14.27 14.17
CA ALA A 72 -0.79 -15.53 14.23
C ALA A 72 0.67 -15.32 14.64
N VAL A 73 1.38 -14.40 13.98
CA VAL A 73 2.79 -14.10 14.26
C VAL A 73 2.98 -13.43 15.63
N SER A 74 1.97 -12.76 16.19
CA SER A 74 2.07 -12.18 17.53
C SER A 74 1.78 -13.18 18.66
N THR A 75 1.03 -14.26 18.39
CA THR A 75 0.60 -15.22 19.41
C THR A 75 1.34 -16.55 19.38
N PHE A 76 1.78 -17.02 18.20
CA PHE A 76 2.50 -18.28 18.10
C PHE A 76 3.92 -18.16 18.64
N SER A 77 4.26 -18.94 19.66
CA SER A 77 5.62 -19.05 20.17
C SER A 77 6.44 -19.93 19.24
N SER A 78 7.49 -19.38 18.65
CA SER A 78 8.48 -20.14 17.88
C SER A 78 9.83 -19.46 18.06
N SER A 79 10.80 -20.18 18.59
CA SER A 79 12.14 -19.65 18.87
C SER A 79 12.81 -19.08 17.62
N SER A 80 12.57 -19.70 16.45
CA SER A 80 13.15 -19.27 15.17
C SER A 80 12.71 -17.89 14.69
N ILE A 81 11.53 -17.38 15.10
CA ILE A 81 11.05 -16.04 14.72
C ILE A 81 11.40 -14.98 15.78
N ASP A 82 11.83 -15.42 16.96
CA ASP A 82 12.30 -14.54 18.04
C ASP A 82 13.79 -14.19 17.91
N GLU A 83 14.50 -14.84 16.99
CA GLU A 83 15.87 -14.52 16.64
C GLU A 83 15.98 -13.16 15.92
N VAL A 84 17.14 -12.53 16.09
CA VAL A 84 17.57 -11.40 15.28
C VAL A 84 17.65 -11.84 13.82
N MET A 85 17.29 -10.96 12.89
CA MET A 85 17.40 -11.26 11.47
C MET A 85 18.85 -11.60 11.10
N ALA A 86 19.03 -12.65 10.29
CA ALA A 86 20.35 -13.02 9.79
C ALA A 86 20.84 -12.01 8.76
N GLY A 87 22.16 -11.85 8.63
CA GLY A 87 22.75 -10.84 7.76
C GLY A 87 22.84 -9.47 8.44
N VAL A 88 22.47 -8.40 7.72
CA VAL A 88 22.41 -7.04 8.27
C VAL A 88 21.01 -6.84 8.88
N PRO A 89 20.85 -6.80 10.21
CA PRO A 89 19.52 -6.73 10.81
C PRO A 89 18.91 -5.34 10.57
N PRO A 90 17.60 -5.27 10.24
CA PRO A 90 16.92 -4.00 10.15
C PRO A 90 16.87 -3.33 11.52
N THR A 91 17.13 -2.02 11.54
CA THR A 91 17.20 -1.24 12.78
C THR A 91 16.03 -0.28 12.91
N LEU A 92 15.59 -0.07 14.15
CA LEU A 92 14.56 0.89 14.49
C LEU A 92 15.04 1.80 15.62
N VAL A 93 14.85 3.11 15.47
CA VAL A 93 15.16 4.06 16.54
C VAL A 93 13.98 4.15 17.50
N GLU A 94 14.11 3.57 18.69
CA GLU A 94 13.12 3.65 19.76
C GLU A 94 13.55 4.70 20.80
N LYS A 95 12.57 5.35 21.45
CA LYS A 95 12.83 6.28 22.55
C LYS A 95 12.65 5.54 23.86
N PHE A 96 13.75 5.18 24.51
CA PHE A 96 13.73 4.53 25.82
C PHE A 96 14.20 5.52 26.89
N ARG A 97 13.35 5.79 27.89
CA ARG A 97 13.66 6.69 29.02
C ARG A 97 14.23 8.06 28.61
N GLY A 98 13.72 8.64 27.53
CA GLY A 98 14.16 9.95 27.03
C GLY A 98 15.29 9.92 26.01
N GLN A 99 16.03 8.81 25.90
CA GLN A 99 17.14 8.64 24.96
C GLN A 99 16.69 7.92 23.70
N LYS A 100 17.24 8.30 22.54
CA LYS A 100 17.01 7.61 21.26
C LYS A 100 18.03 6.47 21.16
N LEU A 101 17.56 5.23 21.17
CA LEU A 101 18.40 4.04 21.01
C LEU A 101 18.06 3.36 19.69
N THR A 102 19.08 2.98 18.95
CA THR A 102 18.94 2.16 17.74
C THR A 102 18.90 0.70 18.16
N VAL A 103 17.78 0.02 17.89
CA VAL A 103 17.55 -1.36 18.30
C VAL A 103 17.48 -2.23 17.05
N GLU A 104 18.21 -3.34 17.05
CA GLU A 104 18.12 -4.38 16.02
C GLU A 104 16.80 -5.15 16.18
N LEU A 105 16.10 -5.36 15.08
CA LEU A 105 14.79 -6.02 15.11
C LEU A 105 14.92 -7.53 14.99
N THR A 106 14.12 -8.23 15.80
CA THR A 106 13.85 -9.67 15.61
C THR A 106 12.95 -9.88 14.39
N ARG A 107 12.97 -11.10 13.82
CA ARG A 107 12.10 -11.47 12.69
C ARG A 107 10.63 -11.20 13.03
N ARG A 108 10.17 -11.58 14.22
CA ARG A 108 8.80 -11.33 14.70
C ARG A 108 8.47 -9.85 14.74
N ARG A 109 9.32 -9.02 15.35
CA ARG A 109 9.05 -7.58 15.46
C ARG A 109 8.94 -6.95 14.08
N PHE A 110 9.87 -7.26 13.17
CA PHE A 110 9.82 -6.76 11.81
C PHE A 110 8.53 -7.19 11.08
N VAL A 111 8.19 -8.48 11.11
CA VAL A 111 7.00 -9.01 10.43
C VAL A 111 5.71 -8.43 11.01
N CYS A 112 5.64 -8.22 12.33
CA CYS A 112 4.50 -7.55 12.96
C CYS A 112 4.35 -6.10 12.49
N TYR A 113 5.45 -5.35 12.37
CA TYR A 113 5.40 -4.00 11.82
C TYR A 113 5.01 -4.00 10.34
N LEU A 114 5.54 -4.94 9.55
CA LEU A 114 5.23 -5.09 8.13
C LEU A 114 3.75 -5.42 7.90
N PHE A 115 3.20 -6.46 8.52
CA PHE A 115 1.79 -6.82 8.34
C PHE A 115 0.85 -5.75 8.90
N GLY A 116 1.20 -5.13 10.02
CA GLY A 116 0.43 -3.99 10.52
C GLY A 116 0.40 -2.83 9.53
N TYR A 117 1.55 -2.49 8.95
CA TYR A 117 1.66 -1.43 7.95
C TYR A 117 0.87 -1.75 6.68
N LEU A 118 1.03 -2.96 6.14
CA LEU A 118 0.32 -3.41 4.94
C LEU A 118 -1.20 -3.43 5.16
N ALA A 119 -1.67 -3.88 6.32
CA ALA A 119 -3.09 -3.83 6.68
C ALA A 119 -3.61 -2.39 6.70
N LEU A 120 -2.87 -1.46 7.32
CA LEU A 120 -3.27 -0.06 7.40
C LEU A 120 -3.29 0.61 6.02
N VAL A 121 -2.25 0.43 5.21
CA VAL A 121 -2.19 0.99 3.85
C VAL A 121 -3.28 0.40 2.97
N SER A 122 -3.49 -0.91 3.02
CA SER A 122 -4.55 -1.56 2.24
C SER A 122 -5.94 -1.05 2.62
N PHE A 123 -6.18 -0.83 3.92
CA PHE A 123 -7.42 -0.23 4.40
C PHE A 123 -7.60 1.21 3.91
N MET A 124 -6.55 2.03 3.94
CA MET A 124 -6.60 3.40 3.43
C MET A 124 -6.87 3.43 1.91
N LEU A 125 -6.17 2.61 1.14
CA LEU A 125 -6.39 2.46 -0.30
C LEU A 125 -7.78 1.93 -0.64
N PHE A 126 -8.33 1.05 0.20
CA PHE A 126 -9.70 0.57 0.08
C PHE A 126 -10.70 1.71 0.30
N CYS A 127 -10.54 2.51 1.37
CA CYS A 127 -11.38 3.68 1.60
C CYS A 127 -11.30 4.69 0.45
N LEU A 128 -10.09 5.00 -0.04
CA LEU A 128 -9.89 5.89 -1.19
C LEU A 128 -10.52 5.35 -2.47
N GLY A 129 -10.39 4.05 -2.71
CA GLY A 129 -11.00 3.36 -3.84
C GLY A 129 -12.52 3.41 -3.80
N MET A 130 -13.12 3.13 -2.65
CA MET A 130 -14.57 3.26 -2.41
C MET A 130 -15.07 4.68 -2.67
N ILE A 131 -14.38 5.70 -2.14
CA ILE A 131 -14.72 7.11 -2.37
C ILE A 131 -14.61 7.45 -3.87
N SER A 132 -13.57 6.96 -4.53
CA SER A 132 -13.34 7.18 -5.97
C SER A 132 -14.44 6.55 -6.83
N ILE A 133 -14.95 5.37 -6.45
CA ILE A 133 -16.07 4.73 -7.13
C ILE A 133 -17.37 5.53 -6.94
N LEU A 134 -17.63 5.99 -5.70
CA LEU A 134 -18.85 6.72 -5.36
C LEU A 134 -18.94 8.08 -6.08
N ILE A 135 -17.83 8.81 -6.11
CA ILE A 135 -17.77 10.17 -6.69
C ILE A 135 -17.46 10.12 -8.20
N GLY A 136 -16.88 9.04 -8.71
CA GLY A 136 -16.29 9.00 -10.04
C GLY A 136 -17.27 9.22 -11.20
N LYS A 137 -18.49 8.67 -11.14
CA LYS A 137 -19.52 8.89 -12.18
C LYS A 137 -20.03 10.34 -12.22
N PRO A 138 -20.53 10.93 -11.11
CA PRO A 138 -20.97 12.33 -11.13
C PRO A 138 -19.81 13.29 -11.46
N PHE A 139 -18.59 12.99 -11.00
CA PHE A 139 -17.41 13.78 -11.33
C PHE A 139 -17.05 13.72 -12.81
N HIS A 140 -17.13 12.56 -13.45
CA HIS A 140 -16.89 12.42 -14.90
C HIS A 140 -17.88 13.25 -15.73
N LEU A 141 -19.17 13.20 -15.37
CA LEU A 141 -20.22 13.99 -16.05
C LEU A 141 -20.01 15.50 -15.88
N TRP A 142 -19.65 15.93 -14.67
CA TRP A 142 -19.32 17.34 -14.42
C TRP A 142 -18.10 17.79 -15.24
N LEU A 143 -17.05 16.96 -15.33
CA LEU A 143 -15.83 17.29 -16.09
C LEU A 143 -16.08 17.44 -17.59
N LEU A 144 -16.98 16.63 -18.18
CA LEU A 144 -17.32 16.71 -19.61
C LEU A 144 -17.94 18.08 -19.98
N THR A 145 -18.52 18.79 -19.03
CA THR A 145 -19.08 20.14 -19.24
C THR A 145 -18.00 21.20 -19.44
N PHE A 146 -16.80 20.99 -18.88
CA PHE A 146 -15.73 21.99 -18.82
C PHE A 146 -14.44 21.61 -19.55
N CYS A 147 -14.19 20.31 -19.79
CA CYS A 147 -12.92 19.79 -20.31
C CYS A 147 -13.07 19.00 -21.61
N SER A 148 -12.03 19.02 -22.43
CA SER A 148 -11.94 18.21 -23.64
C SER A 148 -11.79 16.72 -23.32
N PRO A 149 -12.19 15.81 -24.25
CA PRO A 149 -12.06 14.36 -24.06
C PRO A 149 -10.62 13.89 -23.81
N ASP A 150 -9.64 14.56 -24.42
CA ASP A 150 -8.21 14.24 -24.27
C ASP A 150 -7.68 14.62 -22.88
N ALA A 151 -8.15 15.75 -22.32
CA ALA A 151 -7.81 16.16 -20.96
C ALA A 151 -8.34 15.16 -19.92
N ILE A 152 -9.54 14.60 -20.15
CA ILE A 152 -10.13 13.56 -19.29
C ILE A 152 -9.31 12.27 -19.36
N LEU A 153 -8.82 11.89 -20.55
CA LEU A 153 -7.98 10.70 -20.71
C LEU A 153 -6.66 10.84 -19.95
N TRP A 154 -6.03 12.00 -20.05
CA TRP A 154 -4.82 12.33 -19.29
C TRP A 154 -5.06 12.24 -17.79
N LEU A 155 -6.14 12.84 -17.29
CA LEU A 155 -6.49 12.78 -15.86
C LEU A 155 -6.70 11.35 -15.38
N LYS A 156 -7.40 10.51 -16.16
CA LYS A 156 -7.59 9.08 -15.84
C LYS A 156 -6.27 8.32 -15.81
N THR A 157 -5.37 8.59 -16.75
CA THR A 157 -4.07 7.92 -16.83
C THR A 157 -3.18 8.28 -15.64
N VAL A 158 -3.13 9.57 -15.28
CA VAL A 158 -2.42 10.04 -14.09
C VAL A 158 -3.00 9.42 -12.82
N PHE A 159 -4.34 9.37 -12.72
CA PHE A 159 -5.00 8.74 -11.58
C PHE A 159 -4.62 7.26 -11.43
N VAL A 160 -4.60 6.49 -12.52
CA VAL A 160 -4.18 5.08 -12.49
C VAL A 160 -2.75 4.92 -11.99
N GLY A 161 -1.82 5.74 -12.49
CA GLY A 161 -0.42 5.67 -12.05
C GLY A 161 -0.25 6.02 -10.58
N VAL A 162 -0.95 7.05 -10.10
CA VAL A 162 -0.92 7.44 -8.67
C VAL A 162 -1.61 6.39 -7.79
N TYR A 163 -2.68 5.75 -8.26
CA TYR A 163 -3.43 4.77 -7.47
C TYR A 163 -2.72 3.42 -7.32
N ILE A 164 -1.90 3.03 -8.30
CA ILE A 164 -1.17 1.75 -8.31
C ILE A 164 0.17 1.84 -7.57
N PHE A 165 0.72 3.04 -7.42
CA PHE A 165 1.94 3.29 -6.66
C PHE A 165 1.67 3.30 -5.14
#